data_AF-A0A661G6S8-F1
#
_entry.id   AF-A0A661G6S8-F1
#
_cell.length_a   1.000
_cell.length_b   1.000
_cell.length_c   1.000
_cell.angle_alpha   90.00
_cell.angle_beta   90.00
_cell.angle_gamma   90.00
#
_symmetry.space_group_name_H-M   'P 1'
#
loop_
_entity.id
_entity.type
_entity.pdbx_description
1 polymer ?
#
loop_
_entity_poly.entity_id
_entity_poly.type
_entity_poly.pdbx_seq_one_letter_code
_entity_poly.pdbx_strand_id
1 'polypeptide(L)' 'MKLVDSHCHLDMIDLAPHGGELGTVLDYAREQGVCHMLCVSIDMEALPAMLRLIEPLTNVSASVGVHPNGQ' A
#
# COMPACT_ATOMS: atom_id res chain seq x y z
N MET A 1 -16.99 -12.67 -1.46
CA MET A 1 -15.75 -13.29 -0.93
C MET A 1 -14.86 -12.18 -0.41
N LYS A 2 -14.14 -12.36 0.70
CA LYS A 2 -13.17 -11.36 1.21
C LYS A 2 -11.77 -11.78 0.80
N LEU A 3 -11.09 -10.96 0.02
CA LEU A 3 -9.71 -11.16 -0.40
C LEU A 3 -8.77 -10.28 0.43
N VAL A 4 -7.53 -10.74 0.55
CA VAL A 4 -6.43 -9.99 1.16
C VAL A 4 -5.34 -9.86 0.12
N ASP A 5 -4.92 -8.62 -0.15
CA ASP A 5 -3.68 -8.39 -0.86
C ASP A 5 -2.54 -8.52 0.16
N SER A 6 -1.88 -9.67 0.16
CA SER A 6 -0.82 -9.95 1.13
C SER A 6 0.48 -9.21 0.83
N HIS A 7 0.61 -8.51 -0.31
CA HIS A 7 1.84 -7.82 -0.69
C HIS A 7 1.60 -6.76 -1.78
N CYS A 8 1.63 -5.49 -1.40
CA CYS A 8 1.60 -4.37 -2.35
C CYS A 8 2.50 -3.21 -1.90
N HIS A 9 2.73 -2.27 -2.82
CA HIS A 9 3.46 -1.02 -2.56
C HIS A 9 2.55 0.17 -2.87
N LEU A 10 1.74 0.58 -1.89
CA LEU A 10 0.80 1.70 -2.03
C LEU A 10 1.53 3.05 -2.17
N ASP A 11 2.76 3.13 -1.68
CA ASP A 11 3.67 4.26 -1.76
C ASP A 11 4.35 4.43 -3.13
N MET A 12 4.29 3.41 -3.99
CA MET A 12 4.92 3.41 -5.32
C MET A 12 3.93 3.20 -6.48
N ILE A 13 2.62 3.22 -6.19
CA ILE A 13 1.60 3.00 -7.22
C ILE A 13 1.46 4.22 -8.13
N ASP A 14 1.33 3.99 -9.44
CA ASP A 14 0.97 5.05 -10.38
C ASP A 14 -0.52 5.38 -10.21
N LEU A 15 -0.80 6.59 -9.71
CA LEU A 15 -2.15 7.07 -9.46
C LEU A 15 -2.77 7.76 -10.68
N ALA A 16 -2.02 8.01 -11.76
CA ALA A 16 -2.55 8.70 -12.94
C ALA A 16 -3.80 8.01 -13.55
N PRO A 17 -3.89 6.67 -13.63
CA PRO A 17 -5.10 5.99 -14.10
C PRO A 17 -6.31 6.12 -13.17
N HIS A 18 -6.09 6.52 -11.91
CA HIS A 18 -7.08 6.58 -10.83
C HIS A 18 -7.34 8.00 -10.33
N GLY A 19 -7.09 9.00 -11.18
CA GLY A 19 -7.37 10.41 -10.87
C GLY A 19 -6.37 11.05 -9.90
N GLY A 20 -5.20 10.43 -9.69
CA GLY A 20 -4.15 10.96 -8.83
C GLY A 20 -4.33 10.70 -7.33
N GLU A 21 -5.38 9.97 -6.95
CA GLU A 21 -5.78 9.79 -5.56
C GLU A 21 -5.72 8.32 -5.14
N LEU A 22 -4.99 8.03 -4.06
CA LEU A 22 -4.87 6.66 -3.52
C LEU A 22 -6.22 6.10 -3.08
N GLY A 23 -7.12 6.95 -2.56
CA GLY A 23 -8.46 6.55 -2.14
C GLY A 23 -9.25 5.86 -3.26
N THR A 24 -9.15 6.37 -4.49
CA THR A 24 -9.82 5.79 -5.67
C THR A 24 -9.34 4.38 -5.98
N VAL A 25 -8.04 4.10 -5.79
CA VAL A 25 -7.48 2.76 -5.94
C VAL A 25 -8.06 1.80 -4.88
N LEU A 26 -8.10 2.25 -3.63
CA LEU A 26 -8.59 1.43 -2.51
C LEU A 26 -10.08 1.12 -2.63
N ASP A 27 -10.88 2.10 -3.07
CA ASP A 27 -12.30 1.90 -3.35
C ASP A 27 -12.51 0.89 -4.48
N TYR A 28 -11.77 1.02 -5.58
CA TYR A 28 -11.83 0.05 -6.67
C TYR A 28 -11.44 -1.36 -6.20
N ALA A 29 -10.35 -1.50 -5.44
CA ALA A 29 -9.93 -2.79 -4.89
C ALA A 29 -11.00 -3.41 -3.98
N ARG A 30 -11.67 -2.58 -3.17
CA ARG A 30 -12.79 -3.00 -2.31
C ARG A 30 -13.98 -3.48 -3.12
N GLU A 31 -14.32 -2.83 -4.22
CA GLU A 31 -15.39 -3.27 -5.15
C GLU A 31 -15.07 -4.65 -5.77
N GLN A 32 -13.79 -4.95 -5.99
CA GLN A 32 -13.33 -6.28 -6.44
C GLN A 32 -13.22 -7.31 -5.30
N GLY A 33 -13.54 -6.93 -4.05
CA GLY A 33 -13.55 -7.81 -2.89
C GLY A 33 -12.25 -7.86 -2.09
N VAL A 34 -11.24 -7.04 -2.40
CA VAL A 34 -10.02 -6.90 -1.60
C VAL A 34 -10.32 -6.03 -0.38
N CYS A 35 -10.37 -6.65 0.80
CA CYS A 35 -10.81 -6.01 2.04
C CYS A 35 -9.67 -5.61 2.97
N HIS A 36 -8.46 -6.16 2.77
CA HIS A 36 -7.27 -5.85 3.57
C HIS A 36 -6.02 -5.90 2.71
N MET A 37 -5.01 -5.09 3.02
CA MET A 37 -3.75 -5.02 2.28
C MET A 37 -2.54 -4.99 3.22
N LEU A 38 -1.40 -5.52 2.77
CA LEU A 38 -0.09 -5.32 3.41
C LEU A 38 0.79 -4.43 2.52
N CYS A 39 1.04 -3.20 2.96
CA CYS A 39 1.98 -2.28 2.31
C CYS A 39 3.42 -2.60 2.74
N VAL A 40 4.28 -2.91 1.78
CA VAL A 40 5.61 -3.45 2.05
C VAL A 40 6.67 -2.35 2.02
N SER A 41 7.44 -2.23 3.10
CA SER A 41 8.61 -1.36 3.20
C SER A 41 9.79 -1.94 2.40
N ILE A 42 10.50 -1.08 1.67
CA ILE A 42 11.70 -1.45 0.88
C ILE A 42 13.02 -0.93 1.47
N ASP A 43 12.99 0.15 2.24
CA ASP A 43 14.16 0.69 2.93
C ASP A 43 13.73 1.55 4.14
N MET A 44 14.71 1.95 4.94
CA MET A 44 14.51 2.75 6.16
C MET A 44 14.34 4.26 5.89
N GLU A 45 14.75 4.74 4.71
CA GLU A 45 14.69 6.16 4.34
C GLU A 45 13.27 6.55 3.91
N ALA A 46 12.62 5.70 3.11
CA ALA A 46 11.25 5.86 2.65
C ALA A 46 10.20 5.46 3.70
N LEU A 47 10.57 4.61 4.68
CA LEU A 47 9.65 4.08 5.69
C LEU A 47 8.78 5.16 6.37
N PRO A 48 9.32 6.30 6.86
CA PRO A 48 8.48 7.32 7.52
C PRO A 48 7.44 7.94 6.59
N ALA A 49 7.75 8.09 5.30
CA ALA A 49 6.80 8.62 4.32
C ALA A 49 5.71 7.60 3.99
N MET A 50 6.10 6.33 3.80
CA MET A 50 5.15 5.22 3.59
C MET A 50 4.19 5.07 4.78
N LEU A 51 4.70 5.10 6.02
CA LEU A 51 3.86 5.00 7.22
C LEU A 51 2.85 6.15 7.31
N ARG A 52 3.26 7.40 7.03
CA ARG A 52 2.35 8.56 7.01
C ARG A 52 1.27 8.43 5.93
N LEU A 53 1.61 7.88 4.77
CA LEU A 53 0.66 7.66 3.68
C LEU A 53 -0.45 6.69 4.09
N ILE A 54 -0.11 5.62 4.80
CA ILE A 54 -1.06 4.55 5.15
C ILE A 54 -1.68 4.68 6.55
N GLU A 55 -1.17 5.55 7.42
CA GLU A 55 -1.67 5.80 8.78
C GLU A 55 -3.21 5.97 8.87
N PRO A 56 -3.89 6.72 7.98
CA PRO A 56 -5.35 6.87 8.05
C PRO A 56 -6.12 5.62 7.58
N LEU A 57 -5.45 4.61 7.00
CA LEU A 57 -6.08 3.47 6.34
C LEU A 57 -6.22 2.27 7.29
N THR A 58 -7.38 2.13 7.92
CA THR A 58 -7.66 1.07 8.92
C THR A 58 -7.58 -0.36 8.41
N ASN A 59 -7.62 -0.57 7.09
CA ASN A 59 -7.57 -1.87 6.43
C ASN A 59 -6.21 -2.13 5.74
N VAL A 60 -5.18 -1.38 6.11
CA VAL A 60 -3.81 -1.56 5.60
C VAL A 60 -2.88 -1.83 6.78
N SER A 61 -2.10 -2.90 6.69
CA SER A 61 -0.96 -3.16 7.58
C SER A 61 0.33 -2.78 6.89
N ALA A 62 1.39 -2.53 7.65
CA ALA A 62 2.72 -2.26 7.12
C ALA A 62 3.70 -3.39 7.47
N SER A 63 4.64 -3.69 6.57
CA SER A 63 5.88 -4.37 6.95
C SER A 63 6.97 -3.36 7.31
N VAL A 64 8.02 -3.83 7.98
CA VAL A 64 9.24 -3.05 8.23
C VAL A 64 10.43 -3.92 7.86
N GLY A 65 11.30 -3.43 6.99
CA GLY A 65 12.48 -4.16 6.54
C GLY A 65 13.25 -3.40 5.47
N VAL A 66 14.36 -3.99 5.02
CA VAL A 66 15.14 -3.48 3.90
C VAL A 66 15.17 -4.55 2.82
N HIS A 67 14.79 -4.18 1.60
CA HIS A 67 14.80 -5.06 0.44
C HIS A 67 16.25 -5.38 0.03
N PRO A 68 16.56 -6.62 -0.37
CA PRO A 68 17.94 -7.03 -0.68
C PRO A 68 18.58 -6.29 -1.86
N ASN A 69 17.80 -5.68 -2.75
CA ASN A 69 18.30 -4.93 -3.92
C ASN A 69 19.14 -3.68 -3.56
N GLY A 70 19.21 -3.27 -2.29
CA GLY A 70 20.10 -2.20 -1.82
C GLY A 70 21.55 -2.65 -1.54
N GLN A 71 21.91 -3.89 -1.88
CA GLN A 71 23.27 -4.45 -1.79
C GLN A 71 23.96 -4.52 -3.16
#